data_AF-A0A947MRA1-F1
#
_entry.id   AF-A0A947MRA1-F1
#
_cell.length_a   1.000
_cell.length_b   1.000
_cell.length_c   1.000
_cell.angle_alpha   90.00
_cell.angle_beta   90.00
_cell.angle_gamma   90.00
#
_symmetry.space_group_name_H-M   'P 1'
#
loop_
_entity.id
_entity.type
_entity.pdbx_description
1 polymer ?
#
loop_
_entity_poly.entity_id
_entity_poly.type
_entity_poly.pdbx_seq_one_letter_code
_entity_poly.pdbx_strand_id
1 'polypeptide(L)'
;MKRSMMTQASRRLGFIVLLLATSAGCVRGAQNETASTLSSDVERCRASFECLEYGLCSPTEGVCAALSDADCERGRACERYGVCVARVGRCVSAPRPSCRASGSERNDWCPGGECDAQPANGVCSVPVRDDAACRSPRPGAIGDPCSIDGLCHMQDGFCTAKEDRECRVSEGCKRDGHCVARAGLCVAESAEACRAAPACRDESRCTRGVSRCYATDADCAATKACRDDPRACKAEHGSCSNPMPFIYFQF
;
A
#
# COMPACT_ATOMS: atom_id res chain seq x y z
N MET A 1 89.10 -9.43 1.57
CA MET A 1 89.27 -9.56 3.03
C MET A 1 88.41 -10.72 3.50
N LYS A 2 88.96 -11.95 3.53
CA LYS A 2 89.23 -12.76 4.75
C LYS A 2 87.98 -12.88 5.65
N ARG A 3 87.21 -13.97 5.51
CA ARG A 3 87.25 -15.23 6.33
C ARG A 3 86.84 -14.95 7.77
N SER A 4 85.72 -15.47 8.26
CA SER A 4 85.54 -16.81 8.83
C SER A 4 84.20 -16.77 9.59
N MET A 5 83.39 -17.81 9.82
CA MET A 5 83.63 -19.25 9.90
C MET A 5 82.26 -19.97 10.08
N MET A 6 82.16 -21.19 9.53
CA MET A 6 81.69 -22.44 10.19
C MET A 6 80.28 -22.56 10.80
N THR A 7 79.61 -23.72 10.88
CA THR A 7 79.62 -25.07 10.27
C THR A 7 78.36 -25.75 10.85
N GLN A 8 77.76 -26.67 10.09
CA GLN A 8 76.85 -27.70 10.59
C GLN A 8 77.42 -28.43 11.82
N ALA A 9 76.57 -28.76 12.81
CA ALA A 9 76.75 -29.99 13.59
C ALA A 9 75.47 -30.40 14.35
N SER A 10 75.15 -31.68 14.17
CA SER A 10 74.12 -32.54 14.72
C SER A 10 74.01 -32.60 16.26
N ARG A 11 72.82 -32.98 16.78
CA ARG A 11 72.52 -33.99 17.85
C ARG A 11 71.15 -33.68 18.47
N ARG A 12 70.12 -34.50 18.24
CA ARG A 12 69.66 -35.66 19.04
C ARG A 12 69.03 -35.31 20.41
N LEU A 13 67.76 -35.72 20.54
CA LEU A 13 66.98 -36.08 21.74
C LEU A 13 66.38 -34.97 22.63
N GLY A 14 65.05 -34.97 22.69
CA GLY A 14 64.33 -34.85 23.97
C GLY A 14 63.18 -33.85 24.04
N PHE A 15 61.98 -34.39 24.27
CA PHE A 15 60.89 -33.82 25.09
C PHE A 15 59.88 -32.81 24.49
N ILE A 16 58.61 -33.27 24.54
CA ILE A 16 57.39 -32.55 24.98
C ILE A 16 56.60 -31.74 23.93
N VAL A 17 55.49 -32.36 23.53
CA VAL A 17 54.10 -31.82 23.52
C VAL A 17 53.96 -30.31 23.34
N LEU A 18 53.45 -29.89 22.17
CA LEU A 18 52.33 -28.95 22.13
C LEU A 18 51.61 -29.03 20.77
N LEU A 19 50.38 -29.57 20.81
CA LEU A 19 49.37 -29.44 19.78
C LEU A 19 48.98 -27.98 19.64
N LEU A 20 49.26 -27.34 18.50
CA LEU A 20 48.52 -26.17 18.04
C LEU A 20 48.25 -26.32 16.53
N ALA A 21 47.12 -26.96 16.24
CA ALA A 21 46.42 -26.77 14.99
C ALA A 21 46.01 -25.29 14.92
N THR A 22 46.69 -24.50 14.11
CA THR A 22 46.23 -23.17 13.75
C THR A 22 45.02 -23.33 12.85
N SER A 23 43.85 -23.21 13.46
CA SER A 23 42.58 -22.99 12.79
C SER A 23 42.72 -21.76 11.88
N ALA A 24 42.81 -22.01 10.58
CA ALA A 24 42.46 -21.02 9.58
C ALA A 24 40.97 -20.72 9.75
N GLY A 25 40.67 -19.71 10.56
CA GLY A 25 39.33 -19.17 10.72
C GLY A 25 38.88 -18.58 9.38
N CYS A 26 37.98 -19.28 8.69
CA CYS A 26 37.12 -18.65 7.70
C CYS A 26 36.22 -17.66 8.44
N VAL A 27 36.64 -16.40 8.51
CA VAL A 27 35.75 -15.28 8.82
C VAL A 27 34.75 -15.21 7.68
N ARG A 28 33.59 -15.88 7.86
CA ARG A 28 32.42 -15.64 7.01
C ARG A 28 32.04 -14.19 7.24
N GLY A 29 32.21 -13.37 6.19
CA GLY A 29 31.69 -12.02 6.16
C GLY A 29 30.20 -12.04 6.46
N ALA A 30 29.81 -11.33 7.52
CA ALA A 30 28.43 -10.99 7.79
C ALA A 30 27.92 -10.15 6.61
N GLN A 31 27.16 -10.76 5.72
CA GLN A 31 26.44 -10.03 4.68
C GLN A 31 25.20 -9.41 5.31
N ASN A 32 25.33 -8.14 5.66
CA ASN A 32 24.32 -7.08 5.58
C ASN A 32 22.85 -7.53 5.37
N GLU A 33 22.22 -8.14 6.39
CA GLU A 33 20.87 -8.72 6.31
C GLU A 33 19.73 -7.68 6.24
N THR A 34 20.03 -6.38 6.42
CA THR A 34 19.02 -5.31 6.42
C THR A 34 18.76 -4.69 5.04
N ALA A 35 19.71 -4.78 4.11
CA ALA A 35 19.54 -4.21 2.76
C ALA A 35 18.77 -5.16 1.81
N SER A 36 18.87 -6.47 2.02
CA SER A 36 18.26 -7.49 1.15
C SER A 36 16.75 -7.63 1.35
N THR A 37 16.24 -7.39 2.56
CA THR A 37 14.81 -7.53 2.90
C THR A 37 13.97 -6.33 2.42
N LEU A 38 14.50 -5.11 2.52
CA LEU A 38 13.85 -3.91 1.97
C LEU A 38 13.69 -3.99 0.45
N SER A 39 14.67 -4.54 -0.27
CA SER A 39 14.59 -4.69 -1.72
C SER A 39 13.52 -5.70 -2.15
N SER A 40 13.34 -6.80 -1.39
CA SER A 40 12.34 -7.81 -1.72
C SER A 40 10.91 -7.33 -1.47
N ASP A 41 10.70 -6.49 -0.45
CA ASP A 41 9.37 -5.96 -0.15
C ASP A 41 8.91 -4.92 -1.18
N VAL A 42 9.84 -4.11 -1.69
CA VAL A 42 9.56 -3.15 -2.77
C VAL A 42 9.15 -3.89 -4.05
N GLU A 43 9.91 -4.92 -4.45
CA GLU A 43 9.57 -5.72 -5.63
C GLU A 43 8.23 -6.44 -5.47
N ARG A 44 7.94 -6.98 -4.28
CA ARG A 44 6.64 -7.60 -3.97
C ARG A 44 5.48 -6.62 -4.09
N CYS A 45 5.61 -5.39 -3.57
CA CYS A 45 4.57 -4.39 -3.73
C CYS A 45 4.43 -3.93 -5.19
N ARG A 46 5.55 -3.75 -5.91
CA ARG A 46 5.52 -3.35 -7.33
C ARG A 46 4.89 -4.39 -8.25
N ALA A 47 5.05 -5.67 -7.93
CA ALA A 47 4.44 -6.77 -8.67
C ALA A 47 2.97 -7.00 -8.29
N SER A 48 2.45 -6.35 -7.25
CA SER A 48 1.10 -6.62 -6.76
C SER A 48 0.01 -5.97 -7.60
N PHE A 49 -1.19 -6.55 -7.53
CA PHE A 49 -2.38 -5.98 -8.14
C PHE A 49 -2.67 -4.57 -7.63
N GLU A 50 -2.39 -4.30 -6.35
CA GLU A 50 -2.59 -2.99 -5.72
C GLU A 50 -1.67 -1.91 -6.28
N CYS A 51 -0.42 -2.24 -6.63
CA CYS A 51 0.43 -1.30 -7.35
C CYS A 51 -0.07 -1.08 -8.78
N LEU A 52 -0.32 -2.17 -9.52
CA LEU A 52 -0.68 -2.09 -10.94
C LEU A 52 -2.04 -1.40 -11.18
N GLU A 53 -3.03 -1.63 -10.32
CA GLU A 53 -4.33 -0.97 -10.42
C GLU A 53 -4.38 0.35 -9.67
N TYR A 54 -3.97 0.38 -8.41
CA TYR A 54 -4.24 1.51 -7.51
C TYR A 54 -3.01 2.38 -7.18
N GLY A 55 -1.82 2.03 -7.68
CA GLY A 55 -0.60 2.78 -7.43
C GLY A 55 -0.04 2.62 -6.01
N LEU A 56 -0.42 1.57 -5.29
CA LEU A 56 0.12 1.27 -3.95
C LEU A 56 1.42 0.46 -4.08
N CYS A 57 2.51 1.11 -4.50
CA CYS A 57 3.73 0.42 -4.95
C CYS A 57 4.85 0.34 -3.91
N SER A 58 4.71 1.00 -2.76
CA SER A 58 5.78 1.11 -1.77
C SER A 58 5.43 0.40 -0.46
N PRO A 59 6.33 -0.43 0.10
CA PRO A 59 6.08 -1.11 1.36
C PRO A 59 6.18 -0.14 2.54
N THR A 60 5.19 -0.17 3.42
CA THR A 60 5.16 0.60 4.68
C THR A 60 4.31 -0.13 5.69
N GLU A 61 4.79 -0.23 6.94
CA GLU A 61 4.03 -0.85 8.05
C GLU A 61 3.41 -2.22 7.67
N GLY A 62 4.13 -3.04 6.88
CA GLY A 62 3.67 -4.38 6.47
C GLY A 62 2.63 -4.42 5.35
N VAL A 63 2.27 -3.28 4.75
CA VAL A 63 1.36 -3.17 3.61
C VAL A 63 1.96 -2.38 2.46
N CYS A 64 1.37 -2.53 1.27
CA CYS A 64 1.70 -1.68 0.13
C CYS A 64 0.85 -0.41 0.16
N ALA A 65 1.50 0.73 -0.06
CA ALA A 65 0.92 2.06 0.00
C ALA A 65 1.53 2.99 -1.05
N ALA A 66 0.86 4.11 -1.33
CA ALA A 66 1.40 5.19 -2.15
C ALA A 66 2.17 6.18 -1.27
N LEU A 67 3.50 6.12 -1.33
CA LEU A 67 4.38 7.02 -0.56
C LEU A 67 4.85 8.22 -1.39
N SER A 68 4.63 8.19 -2.70
CA SER A 68 4.98 9.25 -3.63
C SER A 68 3.99 9.32 -4.80
N ASP A 69 3.88 10.48 -5.43
CA ASP A 69 3.05 10.65 -6.64
C ASP A 69 3.50 9.67 -7.75
N ALA A 70 4.79 9.37 -7.82
CA ALA A 70 5.33 8.36 -8.73
C ALA A 70 4.78 6.94 -8.49
N ASP A 71 4.36 6.60 -7.27
CA ASP A 71 3.67 5.33 -7.00
C ASP A 71 2.25 5.36 -7.59
N CYS A 72 1.56 6.49 -7.45
CA CYS A 72 0.23 6.69 -8.02
C CYS A 72 0.24 6.70 -9.54
N GLU A 73 1.23 7.34 -10.15
CA GLU A 73 1.42 7.40 -11.60
C GLU A 73 1.70 6.03 -12.24
N ARG A 74 2.17 5.04 -11.45
CA ARG A 74 2.36 3.66 -11.93
C ARG A 74 1.04 2.88 -12.04
N GLY A 75 0.02 3.28 -11.29
CA GLY A 75 -1.27 2.57 -11.26
C GLY A 75 -2.19 2.98 -12.39
N ARG A 76 -2.94 2.01 -12.96
CA ARG A 76 -3.98 2.26 -13.96
C ARG A 76 -5.04 3.26 -13.50
N ALA A 77 -5.27 3.37 -12.19
CA ALA A 77 -6.21 4.33 -11.63
C ALA A 77 -5.80 5.80 -11.87
N CYS A 78 -4.51 6.12 -11.94
CA CYS A 78 -4.08 7.48 -12.30
C CYS A 78 -4.50 7.83 -13.73
N GLU A 79 -4.28 6.93 -14.69
CA GLU A 79 -4.68 7.14 -16.09
C GLU A 79 -6.20 7.18 -16.25
N ARG A 80 -6.91 6.21 -15.65
CA ARG A 80 -8.34 6.01 -15.84
C ARG A 80 -9.20 6.96 -15.02
N TYR A 81 -8.79 7.29 -13.80
CA TYR A 81 -9.62 8.04 -12.85
C TYR A 81 -8.96 9.34 -12.37
N GLY A 82 -7.75 9.66 -12.82
CA GLY A 82 -7.04 10.88 -12.45
C GLY A 82 -6.50 10.88 -11.02
N VAL A 83 -6.45 9.73 -10.34
CA VAL A 83 -5.96 9.60 -8.96
C VAL A 83 -4.43 9.46 -8.92
N CYS A 84 -3.73 10.55 -9.21
CA CYS A 84 -2.28 10.55 -9.43
C CYS A 84 -1.44 11.12 -8.27
N VAL A 85 -2.07 11.58 -7.18
CA VAL A 85 -1.35 12.25 -6.07
C VAL A 85 -1.38 11.39 -4.82
N ALA A 86 -0.22 11.19 -4.21
CA ALA A 86 -0.08 10.46 -2.95
C ALA A 86 -0.50 11.35 -1.77
N ARG A 87 -1.42 10.82 -0.96
CA ARG A 87 -1.86 11.39 0.31
C ARG A 87 -2.06 10.27 1.31
N VAL A 88 -1.30 10.32 2.41
CA VAL A 88 -1.38 9.37 3.53
C VAL A 88 -1.46 7.92 3.04
N GLY A 89 -0.49 7.46 2.24
CA GLY A 89 -0.45 6.08 1.79
C GLY A 89 -1.47 5.68 0.72
N ARG A 90 -2.28 6.62 0.20
CA ARG A 90 -3.29 6.37 -0.84
C ARG A 90 -3.12 7.33 -2.02
N CYS A 91 -3.63 6.91 -3.18
CA CYS A 91 -3.74 7.77 -4.34
C CYS A 91 -5.08 8.49 -4.36
N VAL A 92 -5.02 9.82 -4.50
CA VAL A 92 -6.17 10.70 -4.61
C VAL A 92 -6.10 11.49 -5.92
N SER A 93 -7.23 12.04 -6.31
CA SER A 93 -7.32 12.91 -7.49
C SER A 93 -6.44 14.14 -7.33
N ALA A 94 -5.59 14.39 -8.33
CA ALA A 94 -4.81 15.61 -8.43
C ALA A 94 -5.70 16.74 -8.99
N PRO A 95 -5.49 18.02 -8.59
CA PRO A 95 -5.97 19.15 -9.37
C PRO A 95 -5.44 19.06 -10.78
N ARG A 96 -6.28 18.64 -11.72
CA ARG A 96 -6.00 18.85 -13.13
C ARG A 96 -6.42 20.28 -13.45
N PRO A 97 -5.58 21.12 -14.09
CA PRO A 97 -6.16 22.19 -14.88
C PRO A 97 -7.14 21.52 -15.84
N SER A 98 -8.37 22.05 -15.88
CA SER A 98 -9.39 21.68 -16.84
C SER A 98 -8.75 21.36 -18.18
N CYS A 99 -8.77 20.07 -18.50
CA CYS A 99 -8.90 19.52 -19.82
C CYS A 99 -8.06 20.19 -20.91
N ARG A 100 -6.91 19.58 -21.22
CA ARG A 100 -6.19 19.88 -22.45
C ARG A 100 -6.06 18.65 -23.34
N ALA A 101 -6.47 18.89 -24.58
CA ALA A 101 -6.02 18.28 -25.83
C ALA A 101 -6.44 16.83 -26.09
N SER A 102 -7.66 16.66 -26.60
CA SER A 102 -7.97 15.78 -27.74
C SER A 102 -9.26 16.28 -28.38
N GLY A 103 -9.16 16.99 -29.49
CA GLY A 103 -10.30 17.65 -30.13
C GLY A 103 -11.32 16.63 -30.65
N SER A 104 -12.57 16.73 -30.19
CA SER A 104 -13.72 16.23 -30.94
C SER A 104 -14.97 17.04 -30.57
N GLU A 105 -15.39 17.88 -31.50
CA GLU A 105 -16.62 18.68 -31.44
C GLU A 105 -17.83 17.79 -31.79
N ARG A 106 -18.61 17.36 -30.79
CA ARG A 106 -20.08 17.21 -30.87
C ARG A 106 -20.72 16.80 -29.54
N ASN A 107 -21.81 17.50 -29.23
CA ASN A 107 -22.38 17.71 -27.89
C ASN A 107 -23.72 16.98 -27.71
N ASP A 108 -23.71 15.66 -27.48
CA ASP A 108 -24.95 14.90 -27.20
C ASP A 108 -25.02 14.27 -25.79
N TRP A 109 -23.99 14.39 -24.93
CA TRP A 109 -23.89 13.59 -23.69
C TRP A 109 -23.87 14.35 -22.34
N CYS A 110 -23.89 15.68 -22.28
CA CYS A 110 -24.04 16.37 -20.98
C CYS A 110 -25.05 17.55 -21.08
N PRO A 111 -26.37 17.34 -20.84
CA PRO A 111 -27.33 18.43 -20.80
C PRO A 111 -27.17 19.23 -19.50
N GLY A 112 -26.55 20.43 -19.59
CA GLY A 112 -26.50 21.41 -18.49
C GLY A 112 -25.16 21.55 -17.74
N GLY A 113 -24.07 20.93 -18.20
CA GLY A 113 -22.73 21.08 -17.61
C GLY A 113 -21.77 21.79 -18.55
N GLU A 114 -20.93 22.68 -18.02
CA GLU A 114 -19.79 23.25 -18.75
C GLU A 114 -18.83 22.11 -19.12
N CYS A 115 -18.62 21.89 -20.43
CA CYS A 115 -17.73 20.87 -20.97
C CYS A 115 -16.27 21.28 -20.74
N ASP A 116 -15.70 20.91 -19.61
CA ASP A 116 -14.25 20.79 -19.50
C ASP A 116 -13.87 19.37 -19.97
N ALA A 117 -13.22 19.32 -21.14
CA ALA A 117 -13.02 18.15 -22.02
C ALA A 117 -12.61 16.80 -21.38
N GLN A 118 -13.35 15.75 -21.73
CA GLN A 118 -12.87 14.36 -21.61
C GLN A 118 -11.57 14.18 -22.43
N PRO A 119 -10.62 13.37 -21.94
CA PRO A 119 -10.61 11.91 -22.24
C PRO A 119 -10.26 11.07 -20.98
N ALA A 120 -10.70 9.82 -20.77
CA ALA A 120 -10.66 8.66 -21.66
C ALA A 120 -11.70 7.55 -21.30
N ASN A 121 -12.78 7.88 -20.57
CA ASN A 121 -13.63 6.87 -19.94
C ASN A 121 -15.13 7.24 -19.79
N GLY A 122 -15.61 8.27 -20.50
CA GLY A 122 -17.06 8.51 -20.65
C GLY A 122 -17.79 9.03 -19.40
N VAL A 123 -17.08 9.53 -18.39
CA VAL A 123 -17.69 10.09 -17.17
C VAL A 123 -17.82 11.61 -17.30
N CYS A 124 -19.03 12.18 -17.26
CA CYS A 124 -19.23 13.62 -17.07
C CYS A 124 -18.92 13.93 -15.60
N SER A 125 -17.83 14.65 -15.30
CA SER A 125 -17.54 15.14 -13.95
C SER A 125 -18.11 16.54 -13.78
N VAL A 126 -19.18 16.69 -13.00
CA VAL A 126 -19.60 18.00 -12.49
C VAL A 126 -18.49 18.54 -11.57
N PRO A 127 -17.97 19.77 -11.81
CA PRO A 127 -16.95 20.34 -10.95
C PRO A 127 -17.49 20.48 -9.52
N VAL A 128 -16.68 20.10 -8.52
CA VAL A 128 -17.01 20.30 -7.11
C VAL A 128 -16.79 21.79 -6.81
N ARG A 129 -17.88 22.57 -6.72
CA ARG A 129 -17.81 24.03 -6.54
C ARG A 129 -17.87 24.46 -5.07
N ASP A 130 -18.36 23.60 -4.21
CA ASP A 130 -18.59 23.86 -2.80
C ASP A 130 -18.76 22.55 -2.00
N ASP A 131 -18.89 22.69 -0.67
CA ASP A 131 -19.14 21.58 0.26
C ASP A 131 -20.49 20.89 0.00
N ALA A 132 -21.47 21.58 -0.60
CA ALA A 132 -22.79 21.01 -0.89
C ALA A 132 -22.70 19.96 -2.01
N ALA A 133 -21.84 20.19 -3.00
CA ALA A 133 -21.51 19.21 -4.03
C ALA A 133 -20.88 17.93 -3.45
N CYS A 134 -20.11 18.04 -2.35
CA CYS A 134 -19.55 16.87 -1.65
C CYS A 134 -20.58 16.06 -0.85
N ARG A 135 -21.74 16.66 -0.56
CA ARG A 135 -22.84 16.04 0.20
C ARG A 135 -23.98 15.59 -0.69
N SER A 136 -23.75 15.58 -2.01
CA SER A 136 -24.76 15.24 -3.00
C SER A 136 -24.32 14.01 -3.80
N PRO A 137 -25.21 13.03 -4.04
CA PRO A 137 -24.89 11.88 -4.88
C PRO A 137 -24.54 12.34 -6.30
N ARG A 138 -23.48 11.75 -6.88
CA ARG A 138 -23.17 11.99 -8.29
C ARG A 138 -24.07 11.13 -9.18
N PRO A 139 -24.35 11.55 -10.43
CA PRO A 139 -25.07 10.70 -11.39
C PRO A 139 -24.37 9.33 -11.53
N GLY A 140 -25.11 8.25 -11.29
CA GLY A 140 -24.59 6.88 -11.35
C GLY A 140 -23.81 6.39 -10.13
N ALA A 141 -23.71 7.19 -9.05
CA ALA A 141 -23.11 6.75 -7.79
C ALA A 141 -24.18 6.27 -6.79
N ILE A 142 -23.84 5.26 -5.98
CA ILE A 142 -24.69 4.70 -4.91
C ILE A 142 -24.46 5.47 -3.60
N GLY A 143 -24.33 6.79 -3.67
CA GLY A 143 -24.12 7.68 -2.53
C GLY A 143 -23.24 8.88 -2.85
N ASP A 144 -23.03 9.73 -1.84
CA ASP A 144 -22.18 10.92 -1.89
C ASP A 144 -20.84 10.68 -1.18
N PRO A 145 -19.77 11.40 -1.57
CA PRO A 145 -18.43 11.18 -0.99
C PRO A 145 -18.36 11.52 0.50
N CYS A 146 -19.26 12.37 1.02
CA CYS A 146 -19.34 12.67 2.45
C CYS A 146 -19.91 11.47 3.24
N SER A 147 -21.00 10.85 2.78
CA SER A 147 -21.60 9.71 3.46
C SER A 147 -20.81 8.41 3.30
N ILE A 148 -20.13 8.20 2.16
CA ILE A 148 -19.34 6.98 1.93
C ILE A 148 -17.96 7.10 2.58
N ASP A 149 -17.23 8.17 2.26
CA ASP A 149 -15.80 8.30 2.55
C ASP A 149 -15.48 9.39 3.61
N GLY A 150 -16.47 10.17 4.06
CA GLY A 150 -16.26 11.26 5.02
C GLY A 150 -15.63 12.51 4.40
N LEU A 151 -15.61 12.59 3.08
CA LEU A 151 -15.01 13.68 2.31
C LEU A 151 -16.07 14.75 2.10
N CYS A 152 -16.31 15.57 3.12
CA CYS A 152 -17.44 16.51 3.15
C CYS A 152 -17.06 17.96 2.80
N HIS A 153 -15.76 18.26 2.69
CA HIS A 153 -15.26 19.61 2.49
C HIS A 153 -14.60 19.77 1.13
N MET A 154 -15.00 20.78 0.36
CA MET A 154 -14.36 21.14 -0.89
C MET A 154 -13.05 21.86 -0.63
N GLN A 155 -11.97 21.28 -1.15
CA GLN A 155 -10.65 21.89 -1.18
C GLN A 155 -10.03 21.64 -2.56
N ASP A 156 -9.64 22.73 -3.23
CA ASP A 156 -8.97 22.72 -4.55
C ASP A 156 -9.72 21.93 -5.63
N GLY A 157 -11.06 21.97 -5.60
CA GLY A 157 -11.93 21.26 -6.55
C GLY A 157 -12.19 19.79 -6.21
N PHE A 158 -11.81 19.34 -5.02
CA PHE A 158 -12.02 17.97 -4.55
C PHE A 158 -12.69 17.93 -3.19
N CYS A 159 -13.36 16.82 -2.92
CA CYS A 159 -13.90 16.54 -1.61
C CYS A 159 -12.81 15.94 -0.73
N THR A 160 -12.64 16.50 0.46
CA THR A 160 -11.63 16.14 1.45
C THR A 160 -12.27 16.05 2.85
N ALA A 161 -11.63 15.32 3.75
CA ALA A 161 -11.97 15.31 5.17
C ALA A 161 -11.13 16.39 5.89
N LYS A 162 -11.80 17.42 6.37
CA LYS A 162 -11.17 18.52 7.11
C LYS A 162 -11.06 18.21 8.60
N GLU A 163 -12.07 17.55 9.14
CA GLU A 163 -12.21 17.29 10.57
C GLU A 163 -12.78 15.90 10.86
N ASP A 164 -12.45 15.32 12.01
CA ASP A 164 -12.91 13.99 12.39
C ASP A 164 -14.44 13.83 12.39
N ARG A 165 -15.19 14.91 12.65
CA ARG A 165 -16.67 14.87 12.60
C ARG A 165 -17.19 14.46 11.22
N GLU A 166 -16.46 14.80 10.15
CA GLU A 166 -16.80 14.45 8.78
C GLU A 166 -16.51 12.97 8.52
N CYS A 167 -15.40 12.46 9.06
CA CYS A 167 -15.11 11.03 9.03
C CYS A 167 -16.14 10.21 9.82
N ARG A 168 -16.58 10.69 10.99
CA ARG A 168 -17.53 9.97 11.86
C ARG A 168 -18.90 9.73 11.25
N VAL A 169 -19.34 10.55 10.29
CA VAL A 169 -20.63 10.33 9.61
C VAL A 169 -20.54 9.28 8.50
N SER A 170 -19.32 8.96 8.06
CA SER A 170 -19.07 8.09 6.91
C SER A 170 -19.29 6.61 7.21
N GLU A 171 -19.64 5.85 6.17
CA GLU A 171 -19.62 4.39 6.22
C GLU A 171 -18.21 3.85 6.46
N GLY A 172 -17.18 4.53 5.95
CA GLY A 172 -15.78 4.20 6.24
C GLY A 172 -15.44 4.21 7.74
N CYS A 173 -15.96 5.17 8.52
CA CYS A 173 -15.80 5.13 9.98
C CYS A 173 -16.59 3.98 10.61
N LYS A 174 -17.87 3.82 10.24
CA LYS A 174 -18.77 2.83 10.86
C LYS A 174 -18.34 1.39 10.59
N ARG A 175 -17.85 1.10 9.38
CA ARG A 175 -17.50 -0.25 8.94
C ARG A 175 -16.01 -0.54 9.08
N ASP A 176 -15.16 0.42 8.74
CA ASP A 176 -13.71 0.23 8.62
C ASP A 176 -12.91 0.91 9.75
N GLY A 177 -13.56 1.66 10.66
CA GLY A 177 -12.90 2.33 11.79
C GLY A 177 -12.11 3.59 11.37
N HIS A 178 -12.31 4.09 10.15
CA HIS A 178 -11.63 5.27 9.61
C HIS A 178 -12.27 6.58 10.10
N CYS A 179 -12.13 6.88 11.39
CA CYS A 179 -12.88 7.95 12.03
C CYS A 179 -12.11 9.27 12.25
N VAL A 180 -10.84 9.35 11.84
CA VAL A 180 -9.98 10.53 12.04
C VAL A 180 -9.56 11.15 10.72
N ALA A 181 -9.68 12.48 10.62
CA ALA A 181 -9.29 13.24 9.44
C ALA A 181 -7.77 13.50 9.46
N ARG A 182 -7.08 13.07 8.40
CA ARG A 182 -5.64 13.26 8.24
C ARG A 182 -5.30 13.56 6.79
N ALA A 183 -4.72 14.73 6.56
CA ALA A 183 -4.33 15.26 5.25
C ALA A 183 -5.42 15.07 4.16
N GLY A 184 -6.65 15.44 4.50
CA GLY A 184 -7.79 15.41 3.58
C GLY A 184 -8.47 14.05 3.43
N LEU A 185 -8.08 13.02 4.19
CA LEU A 185 -8.66 11.68 4.14
C LEU A 185 -9.07 11.17 5.51
N CYS A 186 -9.99 10.21 5.54
CA CYS A 186 -10.37 9.50 6.76
C CYS A 186 -9.51 8.25 6.96
N VAL A 187 -8.90 8.14 8.15
CA VAL A 187 -8.01 7.03 8.54
C VAL A 187 -8.36 6.49 9.91
N ALA A 188 -7.91 5.27 10.22
CA ALA A 188 -8.00 4.72 11.56
C ALA A 188 -6.96 5.37 12.48
N GLU A 189 -7.39 5.83 13.64
CA GLU A 189 -6.52 6.48 14.62
C GLU A 189 -5.53 5.48 15.24
N SER A 190 -6.03 4.30 15.60
CA SER A 190 -5.30 3.31 16.39
C SER A 190 -5.62 1.87 15.97
N ALA A 191 -4.85 0.92 16.50
CA ALA A 191 -5.13 -0.50 16.31
C ALA A 191 -6.42 -0.93 17.02
N GLU A 192 -6.80 -0.26 18.10
CA GLU A 192 -8.06 -0.48 18.81
C GLU A 192 -9.25 -0.09 17.92
N ALA A 193 -9.14 1.01 17.18
CA ALA A 193 -10.18 1.42 16.22
C ALA A 193 -10.38 0.37 15.12
N CYS A 194 -9.29 -0.17 14.56
CA CYS A 194 -9.36 -1.28 13.59
C CYS A 194 -9.98 -2.53 14.20
N ARG A 195 -9.58 -2.92 15.42
CA ARG A 195 -10.11 -4.10 16.11
C ARG A 195 -11.58 -4.00 16.48
N ALA A 196 -12.07 -2.81 16.78
CA ALA A 196 -13.48 -2.56 17.09
C ALA A 196 -14.37 -2.49 15.84
N ALA A 197 -13.79 -2.28 14.66
CA ALA A 197 -14.53 -2.10 13.42
C ALA A 197 -15.15 -3.42 12.92
N PRO A 198 -16.36 -3.40 12.33
CA PRO A 198 -16.96 -4.57 11.68
C PRO A 198 -16.03 -5.26 10.67
N ALA A 199 -15.23 -4.50 9.92
CA ALA A 199 -14.25 -5.04 8.97
C ALA A 199 -13.20 -5.96 9.61
N CYS A 200 -12.83 -5.75 10.88
CA CYS A 200 -11.96 -6.69 11.58
C CYS A 200 -12.65 -8.03 11.82
N ARG A 201 -13.93 -8.02 12.23
CA ARG A 201 -14.68 -9.27 12.47
C ARG A 201 -14.99 -10.02 11.18
N ASP A 202 -15.42 -9.28 10.15
CA ASP A 202 -15.99 -9.87 8.94
C ASP A 202 -14.91 -10.16 7.88
N GLU A 203 -13.82 -9.40 7.87
CA GLU A 203 -12.75 -9.48 6.85
C GLU A 203 -11.34 -9.60 7.45
N SER A 204 -11.21 -9.69 8.78
CA SER A 204 -9.91 -9.83 9.48
C SER A 204 -8.97 -8.63 9.31
N ARG A 205 -9.50 -7.47 8.93
CA ARG A 205 -8.73 -6.22 8.81
C ARG A 205 -8.58 -5.56 10.18
N CYS A 206 -7.82 -6.21 11.07
CA CYS A 206 -7.72 -5.83 12.48
C CYS A 206 -6.49 -4.99 12.83
N THR A 207 -5.48 -4.97 11.96
CA THR A 207 -4.20 -4.28 12.21
C THR A 207 -4.21 -2.90 11.57
N ARG A 208 -3.68 -1.89 12.28
CA ARG A 208 -3.61 -0.51 11.78
C ARG A 208 -2.41 -0.33 10.85
N GLY A 209 -2.68 -0.01 9.59
CA GLY A 209 -1.65 0.45 8.65
C GLY A 209 -1.65 1.97 8.48
N VAL A 210 -0.83 2.44 7.55
CA VAL A 210 -0.63 3.88 7.31
C VAL A 210 -1.92 4.65 6.99
N SER A 211 -2.84 4.01 6.27
CA SER A 211 -4.02 4.66 5.69
C SER A 211 -5.31 3.87 5.83
N ARG A 212 -5.21 2.61 6.27
CA ARG A 212 -6.33 1.66 6.34
C ARG A 212 -6.04 0.58 7.36
N CYS A 213 -7.09 -0.04 7.84
CA CYS A 213 -6.98 -1.32 8.53
C CYS A 213 -6.68 -2.45 7.54
N TYR A 214 -5.84 -3.40 7.94
CA TYR A 214 -5.39 -4.50 7.12
C TYR A 214 -5.25 -5.79 7.94
N ALA A 215 -5.18 -6.92 7.25
CA ALA A 215 -5.00 -8.23 7.85
C ALA A 215 -3.53 -8.64 7.85
N THR A 216 -3.08 -9.24 8.94
CA THR A 216 -1.81 -9.97 9.07
C THR A 216 -2.05 -11.48 9.06
N ASP A 217 -0.98 -12.28 8.91
CA ASP A 217 -1.08 -13.74 9.04
C ASP A 217 -1.75 -14.16 10.36
N ALA A 218 -1.50 -13.42 11.45
CA ALA A 218 -2.12 -13.68 12.74
C ALA A 218 -3.63 -13.39 12.73
N ASP A 219 -4.05 -12.31 12.05
CA ASP A 219 -5.47 -11.98 11.89
C ASP A 219 -6.17 -13.05 11.05
N CYS A 220 -5.55 -13.48 9.95
CA CYS A 220 -6.07 -14.50 9.06
C CYS A 220 -6.14 -15.88 9.73
N ALA A 221 -5.17 -16.21 10.59
CA ALA A 221 -5.17 -17.46 11.35
C ALA A 221 -6.37 -17.62 12.31
N ALA A 222 -6.96 -16.52 12.76
CA ALA A 222 -8.12 -16.54 13.65
C ALA A 222 -9.45 -16.83 12.92
N THR A 223 -9.46 -16.77 11.58
CA THR A 223 -10.69 -16.89 10.78
C THR A 223 -11.21 -18.31 10.68
N LYS A 224 -12.51 -18.44 10.40
CA LYS A 224 -13.08 -19.72 9.97
C LYS A 224 -12.49 -20.19 8.64
N ALA A 225 -12.25 -19.26 7.71
CA ALA A 225 -11.68 -19.56 6.40
C ALA A 225 -10.32 -20.28 6.52
N CYS A 226 -9.43 -19.83 7.42
CA CYS A 226 -8.16 -20.51 7.70
C CYS A 226 -8.34 -21.90 8.32
N ARG A 227 -9.35 -22.10 9.18
CA ARG A 227 -9.66 -23.43 9.74
C ARG A 227 -10.14 -24.40 8.67
N ASP A 228 -10.89 -23.91 7.70
CA ASP A 228 -11.48 -24.72 6.63
C ASP A 228 -10.48 -24.92 5.45
N ASP A 229 -9.62 -23.95 5.17
CA ASP A 229 -8.54 -24.01 4.16
C ASP A 229 -7.25 -23.37 4.69
N PRO A 230 -6.17 -24.15 4.93
CA PRO A 230 -4.89 -23.63 5.42
C PRO A 230 -4.25 -22.55 4.54
N ARG A 231 -4.64 -22.47 3.25
CA ARG A 231 -4.16 -21.43 2.33
C ARG A 231 -4.76 -20.06 2.62
N ALA A 232 -5.87 -20.00 3.36
CA ALA A 232 -6.51 -18.75 3.77
C ALA A 232 -5.93 -18.17 5.07
N CYS A 233 -4.93 -18.82 5.67
CA CYS A 233 -4.25 -18.35 6.87
C CYS A 233 -3.18 -17.28 6.59
N LYS A 234 -2.92 -16.97 5.32
CA LYS A 234 -1.89 -16.02 4.91
C LYS A 234 -2.50 -14.68 4.54
N ALA A 235 -1.86 -13.60 4.99
CA ALA A 235 -2.20 -12.26 4.55
C ALA A 235 -1.40 -11.91 3.30
N GLU A 236 -2.11 -11.52 2.24
CA GLU A 236 -1.55 -11.00 1.01
C GLU A 236 -2.10 -9.59 0.78
N HIS A 237 -1.18 -8.63 0.62
CA HIS A 237 -1.49 -7.22 0.36
C HIS A 237 -2.45 -6.56 1.36
N GLY A 238 -2.44 -7.05 2.61
CA GLY A 238 -3.26 -6.53 3.70
C GLY A 238 -4.68 -7.09 3.75
N SER A 239 -4.94 -8.20 3.06
CA SER A 239 -6.18 -8.97 3.14
C SER A 239 -5.85 -10.46 3.27
N CYS A 240 -6.73 -11.26 3.86
CA CYS A 240 -6.52 -12.70 3.85
C CYS A 240 -6.66 -13.25 2.44
N SER A 241 -5.73 -14.12 2.04
CA SER A 241 -5.83 -14.84 0.78
C SER A 241 -7.13 -15.64 0.79
N ASN A 242 -8.10 -15.24 -0.02
CA ASN A 242 -9.22 -16.12 -0.33
C ASN A 242 -8.80 -16.87 -1.60
N PRO A 243 -8.39 -18.15 -1.51
CA PRO A 243 -8.25 -18.93 -2.72
C PRO A 243 -9.65 -19.00 -3.32
N MET A 244 -9.93 -18.16 -4.33
CA MET A 244 -11.06 -18.42 -5.21
C MET A 244 -10.98 -19.91 -5.55
N PRO A 245 -12.04 -20.70 -5.32
CA PRO A 245 -12.02 -22.04 -5.85
C PRO A 245 -11.76 -21.85 -7.33
N PHE A 246 -10.68 -22.44 -7.85
CA PHE A 246 -10.49 -22.59 -9.29
C PHE A 246 -11.63 -23.48 -9.76
N ILE A 247 -12.82 -22.90 -9.92
CA ILE A 247 -13.89 -23.50 -10.69
C ILE A 247 -13.35 -23.38 -12.11
N TYR A 248 -12.79 -24.48 -12.59
CA TYR A 248 -12.55 -24.72 -14.00
C TYR A 248 -13.81 -24.31 -14.76
N PHE A 249 -13.80 -23.15 -15.41
CA PHE A 249 -14.52 -23.03 -16.66
C PHE A 249 -13.72 -23.84 -17.67
N GLN A 250 -13.98 -25.16 -17.73
CA GLN A 250 -13.81 -25.91 -18.97
C GLN A 250 -14.85 -25.36 -19.94
N PHE A 251 -14.41 -24.45 -20.81
CA PHE A 251 -15.02 -24.25 -22.12
C PHE A 251 -14.21 -25.04 -23.14
#